data_AF-A0A7C1YT98-F1
#
_entry.id   AF-A0A7C1YT98-F1
#
_cell.length_a   1.000
_cell.length_b   1.000
_cell.length_c   1.000
_cell.angle_alpha   90.00
_cell.angle_beta   90.00
_cell.angle_gamma   90.00
#
_symmetry.space_group_name_H-M   'P 1'
#
loop_
_entity.id
_entity.type
_entity.pdbx_description
1 polymer ?
#
loop_
_entity_poly.entity_id
_entity_poly.type
_entity_poly.pdbx_seq_one_letter_code
_entity_poly.pdbx_strand_id
1 'polypeptide(L)'
;MSSLITLRLPIVNNACLLKALETCGFTYQIQQHPFQITLDSQISFSKTNLGFIAKFEQLQRNEVNRVYKEYQRIYNEKIKKMQDQKNAHQYLVEQEREKLQKLQNLRSQLNQSLNSEEIDVLEDELSDVEKERKKAEDKVKIMQEEQLRLEKERLEVRENMVNNIFEKAKKQGFKIKKIQHKNKTQLVLVRQIR
;
A
#
# COMPACT_ATOMS: atom_id res chain seq x y z
N MET A 1 -22.23 -11.98 -28.41
CA MET A 1 -21.67 -10.69 -27.97
C MET A 1 -20.73 -10.91 -26.78
N SER A 2 -19.53 -10.31 -26.82
CA SER A 2 -18.56 -10.37 -25.73
C SER A 2 -18.35 -8.97 -25.13
N SER A 3 -18.28 -8.87 -23.81
CA SER A 3 -18.00 -7.62 -23.10
C SER A 3 -16.70 -7.72 -22.33
N LEU A 4 -15.88 -6.65 -22.38
CA LEU A 4 -14.63 -6.56 -21.65
C LEU A 4 -14.80 -5.66 -20.42
N ILE A 5 -14.57 -6.20 -19.23
CA ILE A 5 -14.51 -5.43 -17.99
C ILE A 5 -13.05 -5.32 -17.56
N THR A 6 -12.54 -4.09 -17.42
CA THR A 6 -11.21 -3.85 -16.85
C THR A 6 -11.36 -3.36 -15.41
N LEU A 7 -10.84 -4.14 -14.46
CA LEU A 7 -10.82 -3.75 -13.06
C LEU A 7 -9.75 -2.68 -12.81
N ARG A 8 -10.15 -1.62 -12.13
CA ARG A 8 -9.27 -0.53 -11.68
C ARG A 8 -8.64 -0.87 -10.34
N LEU A 9 -7.69 -0.04 -9.91
CA LEU A 9 -7.17 -0.10 -8.55
C LEU A 9 -8.35 0.13 -7.57
N PRO A 10 -8.61 -0.79 -6.63
CA PRO A 10 -9.66 -0.57 -5.63
C PRO A 10 -9.25 0.58 -4.71
N ILE A 11 -10.24 1.38 -4.31
CA ILE A 11 -10.05 2.41 -3.29
C ILE A 11 -10.22 1.73 -1.94
N VAL A 12 -9.14 1.72 -1.16
CA VAL A 12 -9.07 1.02 0.14
C VAL A 12 -8.67 2.00 1.25
N ASN A 13 -7.71 2.88 0.97
CA ASN A 13 -7.21 3.86 1.93
C ASN A 13 -8.07 5.14 2.00
N ASN A 14 -8.74 5.38 3.14
CA ASN A 14 -9.55 6.57 3.39
C ASN A 14 -8.77 7.88 3.21
N ALA A 15 -7.57 7.97 3.78
CA ALA A 15 -6.79 9.21 3.76
C ALA A 15 -6.35 9.59 2.34
N CYS A 16 -6.01 8.61 1.50
CA CYS A 16 -5.70 8.87 0.10
C CYS A 16 -6.93 9.29 -0.70
N LEU A 17 -8.13 8.79 -0.35
CA LEU A 17 -9.38 9.20 -0.98
C LEU A 17 -9.73 10.65 -0.64
N LEU A 18 -9.64 11.04 0.63
CA LEU A 18 -9.93 12.41 1.06
C LEU A 18 -8.99 13.41 0.38
N LYS A 19 -7.67 13.13 0.36
CA LYS A 19 -6.70 13.96 -0.38
C LYS A 19 -7.00 14.05 -1.87
N ALA A 20 -7.47 12.97 -2.49
CA ALA A 20 -7.86 12.99 -3.89
C ALA A 20 -9.08 13.88 -4.13
N LEU A 21 -10.07 13.86 -3.23
CA LEU A 21 -11.25 14.72 -3.29
C LEU A 21 -10.89 16.20 -3.11
N GLU A 22 -10.04 16.52 -2.14
CA GLU A 22 -9.51 17.87 -1.92
C GLU A 22 -8.76 18.38 -3.16
N THR A 23 -7.89 17.56 -3.75
CA THR A 23 -7.11 17.92 -4.95
C THR A 23 -8.00 18.16 -6.16
N CYS A 24 -9.14 17.46 -6.23
CA CYS A 24 -10.14 17.66 -7.28
C CYS A 24 -11.05 18.87 -7.03
N GLY A 25 -10.99 19.51 -5.85
CA GLY A 25 -11.78 20.67 -5.49
C GLY A 25 -13.21 20.34 -5.05
N PHE A 26 -13.48 19.10 -4.63
CA PHE A 26 -14.82 18.73 -4.17
C PHE A 26 -15.01 19.03 -2.69
N THR A 27 -16.14 19.66 -2.38
CA THR A 27 -16.73 19.72 -1.05
C THR A 27 -17.37 18.37 -0.73
N TYR A 28 -17.20 17.90 0.51
CA TYR A 28 -17.70 16.60 0.92
C TYR A 28 -18.24 16.62 2.35
N GLN A 29 -19.27 15.81 2.58
CA GLN A 29 -19.81 15.51 3.90
C GLN A 29 -19.51 14.05 4.26
N ILE A 30 -19.04 13.83 5.48
CA ILE A 30 -18.72 12.50 5.99
C ILE A 30 -19.83 12.06 6.94
N GLN A 31 -20.47 10.95 6.62
CA GLN A 31 -21.32 10.20 7.54
C GLN A 31 -20.52 9.00 8.05
N GLN A 32 -20.50 8.78 9.37
CA GLN A 32 -19.70 7.69 9.97
C GLN A 32 -20.44 6.34 10.00
N HIS A 33 -21.78 6.35 10.07
CA HIS A 33 -22.60 5.15 10.17
C HIS A 33 -23.85 5.24 9.28
N PRO A 34 -23.90 4.53 8.13
CA PRO A 34 -22.78 3.83 7.47
C PRO A 34 -21.69 4.80 6.98
N PHE A 35 -20.43 4.35 6.90
CA PHE A 35 -19.35 5.21 6.42
C PHE A 35 -19.58 5.59 4.96
N GLN A 36 -19.93 6.85 4.73
CA GLN A 36 -20.26 7.38 3.43
C GLN A 36 -19.70 8.80 3.27
N ILE A 37 -19.11 9.06 2.12
CA ILE A 37 -18.65 10.40 1.72
C ILE A 37 -19.58 10.86 0.61
N THR A 38 -20.37 11.90 0.86
CA THR A 38 -21.28 12.48 -0.13
C THR A 38 -20.68 13.78 -0.63
N LEU A 39 -20.58 13.92 -1.95
CA LEU A 39 -20.18 15.16 -2.63
C LEU A 39 -21.43 15.98 -2.97
N ASP A 40 -21.28 17.29 -3.06
CA ASP A 40 -22.38 18.19 -3.46
C ASP A 40 -22.91 17.86 -4.86
N SER A 41 -22.07 17.25 -5.70
CA SER A 41 -22.39 16.78 -7.05
C SER A 41 -23.14 15.43 -7.10
N GLN A 42 -23.93 15.07 -6.08
CA GLN A 42 -24.70 13.81 -5.98
C GLN A 42 -23.89 12.50 -6.04
N ILE A 43 -22.56 12.57 -6.09
CA ILE A 43 -21.68 11.42 -6.01
C ILE A 43 -21.59 10.98 -4.55
N SER A 44 -21.76 9.69 -4.27
CA SER A 44 -21.54 9.12 -2.94
C SER A 44 -20.56 7.97 -2.96
N PHE A 45 -19.56 7.99 -2.08
CA PHE A 45 -18.63 6.90 -1.86
C PHE A 45 -19.01 6.16 -0.58
N SER A 46 -19.49 4.92 -0.71
CA SER A 46 -19.82 4.06 0.44
C SER A 46 -18.75 2.99 0.66
N LYS A 47 -18.35 2.78 1.92
CA LYS A 47 -17.43 1.69 2.28
C LYS A 47 -18.18 0.35 2.28
N THR A 48 -17.65 -0.63 1.54
CA THR A 48 -18.19 -1.99 1.48
C THR A 48 -17.06 -3.02 1.56
N ASN A 49 -17.37 -4.31 1.62
CA ASN A 49 -16.38 -5.41 1.54
C ASN A 49 -15.64 -5.45 0.18
N LEU A 50 -16.09 -4.66 -0.79
CA LEU A 50 -15.47 -4.45 -2.10
C LEU A 50 -14.64 -3.16 -2.16
N GLY A 51 -14.34 -2.56 -1.00
CA GLY A 51 -13.72 -1.25 -0.89
C GLY A 51 -14.73 -0.11 -1.02
N PHE A 52 -14.23 1.09 -1.35
CA PHE A 52 -15.09 2.24 -1.63
C PHE A 52 -15.70 2.15 -3.02
N ILE A 53 -17.03 2.12 -3.05
CA ILE A 53 -17.81 2.14 -4.29
C ILE A 53 -18.43 3.53 -4.44
N ALA A 54 -18.16 4.17 -5.59
CA ALA A 54 -18.85 5.38 -6.00
C ALA A 54 -20.22 5.03 -6.58
N LYS A 55 -21.28 5.64 -6.06
CA LYS A 55 -22.61 5.72 -6.67
C LYS A 55 -22.75 7.11 -7.27
N PHE A 56 -23.05 7.18 -8.56
CA PHE A 56 -23.10 8.42 -9.33
C PHE A 56 -23.98 8.24 -10.56
N GLU A 57 -24.52 9.34 -11.07
CA GLU A 57 -25.27 9.36 -12.32
C GLU A 57 -24.33 9.33 -13.55
N GLN A 58 -24.80 8.86 -14.71
CA GLN A 58 -23.93 8.68 -15.89
C GLN A 58 -23.16 9.96 -16.30
N LEU A 59 -23.74 11.14 -16.07
CA LEU A 59 -23.14 12.44 -16.36
C LEU A 59 -21.89 12.72 -15.51
N GLN A 60 -21.86 12.23 -14.26
CA GLN A 60 -20.76 12.41 -13.31
C GLN A 60 -19.61 11.43 -13.51
N ARG A 61 -19.67 10.56 -14.52
CA ARG A 61 -18.64 9.54 -14.78
C ARG A 61 -17.26 10.14 -14.97
N ASN A 62 -17.17 11.33 -15.57
CA ASN A 62 -15.89 12.03 -15.79
C ASN A 62 -15.27 12.52 -14.49
N GLU A 63 -16.08 13.05 -13.57
CA GLU A 63 -15.66 13.51 -12.25
C GLU A 63 -15.15 12.33 -11.41
N VAL A 64 -15.92 11.25 -11.36
CA VAL A 64 -15.51 10.03 -10.67
C VAL A 64 -14.21 9.49 -11.26
N ASN A 65 -14.07 9.46 -12.59
CA ASN A 65 -12.82 9.05 -13.23
C ASN A 65 -11.63 9.93 -12.85
N ARG A 66 -11.84 11.24 -12.66
CA ARG A 66 -10.81 12.18 -12.20
C ARG A 66 -10.38 11.83 -10.77
N VAL A 67 -11.33 11.60 -9.86
CA VAL A 67 -11.04 11.17 -8.48
C VAL A 67 -10.27 9.86 -8.45
N TYR A 68 -10.66 8.86 -9.25
CA TYR A 68 -9.93 7.58 -9.32
C TYR A 68 -8.48 7.74 -9.82
N LYS A 69 -8.24 8.64 -10.79
CA LYS A 69 -6.89 8.92 -11.30
C LYS A 69 -6.03 9.60 -10.23
N GLU A 70 -6.56 10.61 -9.56
CA GLU A 70 -5.83 11.31 -8.49
C GLU A 70 -5.59 10.39 -7.29
N TYR A 71 -6.58 9.57 -6.92
CA TYR A 71 -6.40 8.54 -5.90
C TYR A 71 -5.25 7.60 -6.25
N GLN A 72 -5.23 7.08 -7.48
CA GLN A 72 -4.17 6.19 -7.94
C GLN A 72 -2.80 6.87 -7.87
N ARG A 73 -2.71 8.15 -8.26
CA ARG A 73 -1.49 8.95 -8.17
C ARG A 73 -1.00 9.09 -6.73
N ILE A 74 -1.87 9.59 -5.84
CA ILE A 74 -1.56 9.82 -4.42
C ILE A 74 -1.20 8.52 -3.70
N TYR A 75 -1.92 7.43 -3.99
CA TYR A 75 -1.66 6.13 -3.41
C TYR A 75 -0.32 5.55 -3.87
N ASN A 76 -0.01 5.65 -5.17
CA ASN A 76 1.30 5.22 -5.68
C ASN A 76 2.44 6.06 -5.10
N GLU A 77 2.24 7.37 -4.96
CA GLU A 77 3.22 8.25 -4.32
C GLU A 77 3.42 7.89 -2.84
N LYS A 78 2.36 7.56 -2.11
CA LYS A 78 2.44 7.09 -0.73
C LYS A 78 3.25 5.78 -0.64
N ILE A 79 2.99 4.83 -1.52
CA ILE A 79 3.77 3.57 -1.59
C ILE A 79 5.24 3.87 -1.88
N LYS A 80 5.52 4.75 -2.85
CA LYS A 80 6.89 5.12 -3.20
C LYS A 80 7.61 5.76 -2.01
N LYS A 81 6.97 6.73 -1.33
CA LYS A 81 7.53 7.38 -0.13
C LYS A 81 7.85 6.37 0.98
N MET A 82 6.95 5.40 1.23
CA MET A 82 7.21 4.33 2.21
C MET A 82 8.38 3.44 1.77
N GLN A 83 8.50 3.14 0.48
CA GLN A 83 9.62 2.37 -0.05
C GLN A 83 10.95 3.11 0.06
N ASP A 84 10.96 4.40 -0.26
CA ASP A 84 12.15 5.25 -0.15
C ASP A 84 12.61 5.36 1.31
N GLN A 85 11.68 5.54 2.26
CA GLN A 85 11.97 5.54 3.71
C GLN A 85 12.53 4.21 4.19
N LYS A 86 11.95 3.08 3.74
CA LYS A 86 12.47 1.75 4.03
C LYS A 86 13.90 1.59 3.53
N ASN A 87 14.17 1.96 2.28
CA ASN A 87 15.50 1.86 1.68
C ASN A 87 16.52 2.73 2.44
N ALA A 88 16.13 3.95 2.86
CA ALA A 88 17.00 4.83 3.65
C ALA A 88 17.32 4.21 5.02
N HIS A 89 16.35 3.61 5.70
CA HIS A 89 16.60 2.91 6.96
C HIS A 89 17.44 1.64 6.78
N GLN A 90 17.26 0.89 5.67
CA GLN A 90 18.12 -0.25 5.35
C GLN A 90 19.57 0.17 5.16
N TYR A 91 19.80 1.28 4.46
CA TYR A 91 21.14 1.84 4.30
C TYR A 91 21.78 2.22 5.64
N LEU A 92 21.01 2.82 6.57
CA LEU A 92 21.50 3.10 7.92
C LEU A 92 21.86 1.82 8.69
N VAL A 93 21.05 0.77 8.58
CA VAL A 93 21.36 -0.54 9.17
C VAL A 93 22.67 -1.10 8.62
N GLU A 94 22.91 -0.98 7.31
CA GLU A 94 24.17 -1.41 6.68
C GLU A 94 25.36 -0.60 7.19
N GLN A 95 25.24 0.72 7.32
CA GLN A 95 26.29 1.56 7.89
C GLN A 95 26.63 1.16 9.34
N GLU A 96 25.62 0.93 10.18
CA GLU A 96 25.84 0.50 11.56
C GLU A 96 26.47 -0.90 11.64
N ARG A 97 26.13 -1.81 10.71
CA ARG A 97 26.80 -3.11 10.60
C ARG A 97 28.27 -2.99 10.24
N GLU A 98 28.61 -2.13 9.29
CA GLU A 98 30.00 -1.87 8.92
C GLU A 98 30.80 -1.25 10.08
N LYS A 99 30.22 -0.29 10.81
CA LYS A 99 30.83 0.28 12.01
C LYS A 99 31.06 -0.78 13.07
N LEU A 100 30.06 -1.60 13.35
CA LEU A 100 30.17 -2.69 14.32
C LEU A 100 31.30 -3.66 13.94
N GLN A 101 31.40 -4.04 12.67
CA GLN A 101 32.47 -4.91 12.19
C GLN A 101 33.86 -4.28 12.40
N LYS A 102 34.01 -2.98 12.12
CA LYS A 102 35.26 -2.24 12.35
C LYS A 102 35.63 -2.22 13.83
N LEU A 103 34.68 -1.90 14.71
CA LEU A 103 34.90 -1.89 16.17
C LEU A 103 35.26 -3.29 16.71
N GLN A 104 34.60 -4.34 16.22
CA GLN A 104 34.93 -5.72 16.59
C GLN A 104 36.35 -6.13 16.16
N ASN A 105 36.78 -5.71 14.97
CA ASN A 105 38.15 -5.94 14.51
C ASN A 105 39.16 -5.16 15.37
N LEU A 106 38.85 -3.91 15.73
CA LEU A 106 39.70 -3.07 16.58
C LEU A 106 39.84 -3.66 17.99
N ARG A 107 38.72 -4.10 18.60
CA ARG A 107 38.72 -4.81 19.88
C ARG A 107 39.59 -6.06 19.83
N SER A 108 39.53 -6.81 18.74
CA SER A 108 40.37 -8.02 18.56
C SER A 108 41.85 -7.69 18.49
N GLN A 109 42.24 -6.54 17.95
CA GLN A 109 43.61 -6.05 17.93
C GLN A 109 44.07 -5.55 19.31
N LEU A 110 43.23 -4.79 20.02
CA LEU A 110 43.56 -4.29 21.37
C LEU A 110 43.66 -5.41 22.42
N ASN A 111 42.83 -6.45 22.31
CA ASN A 111 42.96 -7.63 23.16
C ASN A 111 44.33 -8.31 22.98
N GLN A 112 44.97 -8.20 21.82
CA GLN A 112 46.33 -8.71 21.60
C GLN A 112 47.40 -7.80 22.21
N SER A 113 47.11 -6.51 22.41
CA SER A 113 48.04 -5.53 23.00
C SER A 113 47.86 -5.30 24.50
N LEU A 114 46.89 -5.95 25.16
CA LEU A 114 46.64 -5.90 26.62
C LEU A 114 46.32 -4.51 27.21
N ASN A 115 45.73 -3.60 26.43
CA ASN A 115 45.29 -2.28 26.91
C ASN A 115 43.87 -2.34 27.49
N SER A 116 43.73 -2.56 28.81
CA SER A 116 42.43 -2.77 29.46
C SER A 116 41.49 -1.56 29.44
N GLU A 117 41.99 -0.33 29.63
CA GLU A 117 41.15 0.88 29.69
C GLU A 117 40.53 1.23 28.32
N GLU A 118 41.28 1.03 27.23
CA GLU A 118 40.79 1.25 25.87
C GLU A 118 39.77 0.16 25.44
N ILE A 119 39.85 -1.04 26.02
CA ILE A 119 38.87 -2.11 25.78
C ILE A 119 37.52 -1.76 26.40
N ASP A 120 37.49 -1.21 27.62
CA ASP A 120 36.23 -0.85 28.30
C ASP A 120 35.48 0.26 27.53
N VAL A 121 36.19 1.29 27.06
CA VAL A 121 35.59 2.36 26.24
C VAL A 121 35.02 1.81 24.93
N LEU A 122 35.72 0.86 24.29
CA LEU A 122 35.23 0.20 23.07
C LEU A 122 34.01 -0.69 23.34
N GLU A 123 33.88 -1.30 24.52
CA GLU A 123 32.69 -2.09 24.87
C GLU A 123 31.44 -1.21 25.03
N ASP A 124 31.59 -0.02 25.61
CA ASP A 124 30.51 0.97 25.68
C ASP A 124 30.11 1.44 24.28
N GLU A 125 31.07 1.76 23.41
CA GLU A 125 30.79 2.15 22.02
C GLU A 125 30.12 1.03 21.21
N LEU A 126 30.56 -0.22 21.37
CA LEU A 126 29.93 -1.40 20.75
C LEU A 126 28.49 -1.55 21.22
N SER A 127 28.23 -1.42 22.52
CA SER A 127 26.90 -1.52 23.13
C SER A 127 25.94 -0.48 22.54
N ASP A 128 26.41 0.75 22.37
CA ASP A 128 25.58 1.84 21.84
C ASP A 128 25.31 1.68 20.34
N VAL A 129 26.31 1.28 19.55
CA VAL A 129 26.13 0.95 18.12
C VAL A 129 25.15 -0.22 17.93
N GLU A 130 25.21 -1.25 18.77
CA GLU A 130 24.27 -2.38 18.72
C GLU A 130 22.83 -1.94 19.03
N LYS A 131 22.64 -1.07 20.03
CA LYS A 131 21.31 -0.50 20.34
C LYS A 131 20.76 0.30 19.17
N GLU A 132 21.56 1.16 18.55
CA GLU A 132 21.13 1.97 17.41
C GLU A 132 20.82 1.10 16.17
N ARG A 133 21.65 0.10 15.89
CA ARG A 133 21.37 -0.90 14.83
C ARG A 133 20.04 -1.59 15.08
N LYS A 134 19.79 -2.09 16.31
CA LYS A 134 18.55 -2.80 16.66
C LYS A 134 17.33 -1.90 16.50
N LYS A 135 17.40 -0.64 16.96
CA LYS A 135 16.32 0.35 16.75
C LYS A 135 16.04 0.58 15.26
N ALA A 136 17.08 0.65 14.42
CA ALA A 136 16.92 0.81 12.98
C ALA A 136 16.31 -0.43 12.32
N GLU A 137 16.74 -1.64 12.70
CA GLU A 137 16.17 -2.91 12.23
C GLU A 137 14.68 -3.05 12.62
N ASP A 138 14.32 -2.71 13.85
CA ASP A 138 12.93 -2.74 14.33
C ASP A 138 12.05 -1.79 13.50
N LYS A 139 12.54 -0.58 13.19
CA LYS A 139 11.82 0.37 12.31
C LYS A 139 11.61 -0.18 10.91
N VAL A 140 12.63 -0.80 10.32
CA VAL A 140 12.53 -1.45 9.00
C VAL A 140 11.47 -2.55 9.04
N LYS A 141 11.45 -3.36 10.09
CA LYS A 141 10.49 -4.45 10.26
C LYS A 141 9.04 -3.93 10.34
N ILE A 142 8.78 -2.93 11.17
CA ILE A 142 7.45 -2.30 11.29
C ILE A 142 6.99 -1.75 9.93
N MET A 143 7.87 -1.08 9.19
CA MET A 143 7.54 -0.55 7.86
C MET A 143 7.24 -1.67 6.86
N GLN A 144 7.94 -2.80 6.91
CA GLN A 144 7.67 -3.96 6.06
C GLN A 144 6.32 -4.60 6.38
N GLU A 145 6.00 -4.78 7.65
CA GLU A 145 4.71 -5.35 8.08
C GLU A 145 3.54 -4.47 7.64
N GLU A 146 3.67 -3.15 7.75
CA GLU A 146 2.66 -2.20 7.28
C GLU A 146 2.46 -2.24 5.76
N GLN A 147 3.55 -2.34 4.98
CA GLN A 147 3.47 -2.50 3.52
C GLN A 147 2.73 -3.79 3.15
N LEU A 148 3.08 -4.91 3.79
CA LEU A 148 2.44 -6.20 3.55
C LEU A 148 0.96 -6.17 3.93
N ARG A 149 0.62 -5.51 5.05
CA ARG A 149 -0.77 -5.32 5.48
C ARG A 149 -1.58 -4.57 4.42
N LEU A 150 -1.08 -3.44 3.93
CA LEU A 150 -1.76 -2.63 2.91
C LEU A 150 -1.88 -3.35 1.58
N GLU A 151 -0.87 -4.14 1.19
CA GLU A 151 -0.93 -4.95 -0.02
C GLU A 151 -1.94 -6.09 0.10
N LYS A 152 -1.98 -6.77 1.24
CA LYS A 152 -2.93 -7.83 1.53
C LYS A 152 -4.37 -7.33 1.50
N GLU A 153 -4.67 -6.22 2.19
CA GLU A 153 -6.00 -5.60 2.19
C GLU A 153 -6.44 -5.24 0.76
N ARG A 154 -5.52 -4.69 -0.04
CA ARG A 154 -5.77 -4.35 -1.45
C ARG A 154 -6.06 -5.58 -2.31
N LEU A 155 -5.31 -6.67 -2.11
CA LEU A 155 -5.49 -7.92 -2.85
C LEU A 155 -6.83 -8.57 -2.50
N GLU A 156 -7.17 -8.62 -1.22
CA GLU A 156 -8.42 -9.17 -0.73
C GLU A 156 -9.63 -8.42 -1.31
N VAL A 157 -9.61 -7.08 -1.26
CA VAL A 157 -10.66 -6.26 -1.88
C VAL A 157 -10.76 -6.52 -3.38
N ARG A 158 -9.63 -6.64 -4.08
CA ARG A 158 -9.60 -6.95 -5.52
C ARG A 158 -10.20 -8.32 -5.81
N GLU A 159 -9.88 -9.33 -5.02
CA GLU A 159 -10.44 -10.68 -5.17
C GLU A 159 -11.95 -10.69 -4.91
N ASN A 160 -12.40 -10.00 -3.86
CA ASN A 160 -13.82 -9.85 -3.58
C ASN A 160 -14.57 -9.17 -4.73
N MET A 161 -13.98 -8.13 -5.35
CA MET A 161 -14.55 -7.48 -6.55
C MET A 161 -14.63 -8.44 -7.74
N VAL A 162 -13.57 -9.20 -8.01
CA VAL A 162 -13.56 -10.22 -9.08
C VAL A 162 -14.65 -11.25 -8.83
N ASN A 163 -14.70 -11.84 -7.64
CA ASN A 163 -15.67 -12.87 -7.27
C ASN A 163 -17.11 -12.34 -7.38
N ASN A 164 -17.38 -11.11 -6.96
CA ASN A 164 -18.70 -10.48 -7.09
C ASN A 164 -19.13 -10.35 -8.56
N ILE A 165 -18.21 -9.96 -9.45
CA ILE A 165 -18.49 -9.88 -10.89
C ILE A 165 -18.72 -11.28 -11.45
N PHE A 166 -17.90 -12.26 -11.06
CA PHE A 166 -18.06 -13.65 -11.51
C PHE A 166 -19.44 -14.20 -11.17
N GLU A 167 -19.87 -14.03 -9.92
CA GLU A 167 -21.17 -14.53 -9.46
C GLU A 167 -22.35 -13.82 -10.15
N LYS A 168 -22.30 -12.50 -10.32
CA LYS A 168 -23.34 -11.75 -11.05
C LYS A 168 -23.45 -12.19 -12.51
N ALA A 169 -22.31 -12.36 -13.18
CA ALA A 169 -22.29 -12.71 -14.59
C ALA A 169 -22.67 -14.17 -14.84
N LYS A 170 -22.29 -15.11 -13.96
CA LYS A 170 -22.80 -16.49 -13.99
C LYS A 170 -24.33 -16.53 -13.88
N LYS A 171 -24.91 -15.79 -12.92
CA LYS A 171 -26.38 -15.68 -12.76
C LYS A 171 -27.08 -15.15 -14.01
N GLN A 172 -26.39 -14.32 -14.80
CA GLN A 172 -26.89 -13.77 -16.07
C GLN A 172 -26.57 -14.66 -17.29
N GLY A 173 -26.00 -15.86 -17.11
CA GLY A 173 -25.71 -16.80 -18.19
C GLY A 173 -24.45 -16.49 -19.00
N PHE A 174 -23.51 -15.70 -18.46
CA PHE A 174 -22.22 -15.44 -19.10
C PHE A 174 -21.15 -16.45 -18.66
N LYS A 175 -20.37 -16.91 -19.62
CA LYS A 175 -19.07 -17.56 -19.37
C LYS A 175 -18.00 -16.47 -19.26
N ILE A 176 -17.13 -16.57 -18.25
CA ILE A 176 -16.16 -15.52 -17.93
C ILE A 176 -14.76 -16.08 -18.02
N LYS A 177 -13.86 -15.35 -18.70
CA LYS A 177 -12.44 -15.65 -18.76
C LYS A 177 -11.66 -14.51 -18.08
N LYS A 178 -10.84 -14.85 -17.08
CA LYS A 178 -9.92 -13.92 -16.43
C LYS A 178 -8.62 -13.85 -17.24
N ILE A 179 -8.20 -12.63 -17.58
CA ILE A 179 -6.93 -12.34 -18.24
C ILE A 179 -6.17 -11.35 -17.35
N GLN A 180 -4.95 -11.70 -16.95
CA GLN A 180 -4.05 -10.75 -16.30
C GLN A 180 -3.21 -10.06 -17.38
N HIS A 181 -3.25 -8.73 -17.40
CA HIS A 181 -2.44 -7.93 -18.31
C HIS A 181 -1.71 -6.82 -17.54
N LYS A 182 -0.40 -6.98 -17.33
CA LYS A 182 0.41 -6.12 -16.46
C LYS A 182 -0.26 -5.98 -15.07
N ASN A 183 -0.56 -4.76 -14.63
CA ASN A 183 -1.18 -4.44 -13.34
C ASN A 183 -2.72 -4.42 -13.38
N LYS A 184 -3.34 -4.87 -14.50
CA LYS A 184 -4.79 -4.84 -14.70
C LYS A 184 -5.36 -6.25 -14.77
N THR A 185 -6.49 -6.45 -14.11
CA THR A 185 -7.31 -7.66 -14.29
C THR A 185 -8.40 -7.36 -15.30
N GLN A 186 -8.39 -8.09 -16.41
CA GLN A 186 -9.43 -8.04 -17.43
C GLN A 186 -10.32 -9.26 -17.32
N LEU A 187 -11.63 -9.04 -17.36
CA LEU A 187 -12.64 -10.09 -17.37
C LEU A 187 -13.36 -10.02 -18.72
N VAL A 188 -13.27 -11.09 -19.50
CA VAL A 188 -13.98 -11.23 -20.77
C VAL A 188 -15.24 -12.04 -20.50
N LEU A 189 -16.40 -11.41 -20.71
CA LEU A 189 -17.70 -12.05 -20.57
C LEU A 189 -18.21 -12.45 -21.95
N VAL A 190 -18.56 -13.72 -22.12
CA VAL A 190 -19.13 -14.27 -23.36
C VAL A 190 -20.51 -14.83 -23.03
N ARG A 191 -21.56 -14.30 -23.67
CA ARG A 191 -22.92 -14.80 -23.48
C ARG A 191 -23.04 -16.19 -24.09
N GLN A 192 -23.48 -17.17 -23.30
CA GLN A 192 -23.85 -18.46 -23.87
C GLN A 192 -25.21 -18.29 -24.56
N ILE A 193 -25.22 -18.30 -25.89
CA ILE A 193 -26.46 -18.48 -26.64
C ILE A 193 -26.72 -19.98 -26.60
N ARG A 194 -27.79 -20.38 -25.93
CA ARG A 194 -28.40 -21.71 -26.10
C ARG A 194 -29.49 -21.57 -27.14
#